data_AF-A0A948CAZ4-F1
#
_entry.id   AF-A0A948CAZ4-F1
#
_cell.length_a   1.000
_cell.length_b   1.000
_cell.length_c   1.000
_cell.angle_alpha   90.00
_cell.angle_beta   90.00
_cell.angle_gamma   90.00
#
_symmetry.space_group_name_H-M   'P 1'
#
loop_
_entity.id
_entity.type
_entity.pdbx_description
1 polymer ?
#
loop_
_entity_poly.entity_id
_entity_poly.type
_entity_poly.pdbx_seq_one_letter_code
_entity_poly.pdbx_strand_id
1 'polypeptide(L)'
;MSETTEGAVIEQVTPRLKTRYREEILPALKSEFEIANVMQVPGLTKIVVNMGVGEAARDSKLIDGAIRDLTAITGQKPAVTKARKSIAQFK
;
A
#
# COMPACT_ATOMS: atom_id res chain seq x y z
N MET A 1 45.29 7.68 -18.43
CA MET A 1 44.04 6.94 -18.68
C MET A 1 43.24 7.04 -17.39
N SER A 2 42.35 8.03 -17.34
CA SER A 2 41.54 8.40 -16.18
C SER A 2 40.10 8.00 -16.48
N GLU A 3 39.66 6.88 -15.93
CA GLU A 3 38.23 6.55 -15.90
C GLU A 3 37.64 7.12 -14.61
N THR A 4 36.89 8.22 -14.78
CA THR A 4 35.99 8.77 -13.77
C THR A 4 34.73 7.92 -13.78
N THR A 5 34.46 7.18 -12.70
CA THR A 5 33.18 6.49 -12.49
C THR A 5 32.14 7.51 -12.03
N GLU A 6 31.23 7.90 -12.92
CA GLU A 6 30.03 8.65 -12.60
C GLU A 6 29.13 7.82 -11.68
N GLY A 7 29.01 8.24 -10.42
CA GLY A 7 28.01 7.71 -9.51
C GLY A 7 26.62 8.13 -9.95
N ALA A 8 25.78 7.15 -10.27
CA ALA A 8 24.38 7.36 -10.61
C ALA A 8 23.67 8.09 -9.47
N VAL A 9 23.29 9.35 -9.71
CA VAL A 9 22.49 10.14 -8.78
C VAL A 9 21.08 9.56 -8.79
N ILE A 10 20.71 8.84 -7.73
CA ILE A 10 19.35 8.34 -7.54
C ILE A 10 18.52 9.56 -7.12
N GLU A 11 17.80 10.15 -8.08
CA GLU A 11 16.89 11.26 -7.82
C GLU A 11 15.80 10.81 -6.85
N GLN A 12 15.91 11.26 -5.59
CA GLN A 12 14.98 10.92 -4.50
C GLN A 12 13.66 11.69 -4.69
N VAL A 13 12.80 11.21 -5.59
CA VAL A 13 11.48 11.78 -5.79
C VAL A 13 10.61 11.48 -4.56
N THR A 14 10.30 12.53 -3.79
CA THR A 14 9.38 12.40 -2.65
C THR A 14 7.94 12.29 -3.17
N PRO A 15 7.14 11.28 -2.73
CA PRO A 15 5.75 11.14 -3.17
C PRO A 15 4.92 12.40 -2.87
N ARG A 16 4.16 12.90 -3.84
CA ARG A 16 3.34 14.12 -3.72
C ARG A 16 2.50 14.18 -2.45
N LEU A 17 1.86 13.07 -2.09
CA LEU A 17 1.02 12.99 -0.89
C LEU A 17 1.81 13.10 0.42
N LYS A 18 3.07 12.63 0.43
CA LYS A 18 3.96 12.74 1.59
C LYS A 18 4.40 14.19 1.81
N THR A 19 4.69 14.92 0.73
CA THR A 19 4.99 16.35 0.77
C THR A 19 3.78 17.13 1.29
N ARG A 20 2.62 16.93 0.67
CA ARG A 20 1.36 17.58 1.08
C ARG A 20 0.99 17.31 2.54
N TYR A 21 1.18 16.08 3.00
CA TYR A 21 0.91 15.73 4.40
C TYR A 21 1.78 16.52 5.37
N ARG A 22 3.07 16.68 5.07
CA ARG A 22 4.02 17.39 5.94
C ARG A 22 3.82 18.91 5.93
N GLU A 23 3.54 19.48 4.77
CA GLU A 23 3.49 20.93 4.58
C GLU A 23 2.12 21.55 4.92
N GLU A 24 1.02 20.89 4.55
CA GLU A 24 -0.33 21.45 4.69
C GLU A 24 -1.12 20.78 5.81
N ILE A 25 -1.16 19.44 5.81
CA ILE A 25 -2.11 18.68 6.64
C ILE A 25 -1.65 18.64 8.10
N LEU A 26 -0.36 18.45 8.36
CA LEU A 26 0.20 18.41 9.72
C LEU A 26 -0.04 19.72 10.50
N PRO A 27 0.28 20.92 9.97
CA PRO A 27 0.00 22.16 10.69
C PRO A 27 -1.50 22.44 10.82
N ALA A 28 -2.32 22.10 9.81
CA ALA A 28 -3.76 22.25 9.89
C ALA A 28 -4.37 21.40 11.03
N LEU A 29 -4.02 20.11 11.10
CA LEU A 29 -4.48 19.22 12.15
C LEU A 29 -3.97 19.62 13.54
N LYS A 30 -2.73 20.13 13.64
CA LYS A 30 -2.20 20.62 14.90
C LYS A 30 -2.97 21.83 15.41
N SER A 31 -3.34 22.75 14.52
CA SER A 31 -4.11 23.94 14.87
C SER A 31 -5.58 23.64 15.18
N GLU A 32 -6.20 22.71 14.46
CA GLU A 32 -7.61 22.36 14.63
C GLU A 32 -7.87 21.60 15.93
N PHE A 33 -6.95 20.70 16.31
CA PHE A 33 -7.10 19.84 17.49
C PHE A 33 -6.23 20.28 18.69
N GLU A 34 -5.59 21.46 18.62
CA GLU A 34 -4.73 22.05 19.66
C GLU A 34 -3.74 21.05 20.29
N ILE A 35 -3.12 20.22 19.44
CA ILE A 35 -2.31 19.10 19.90
C ILE A 35 -0.98 19.61 20.46
N ALA A 36 -0.75 19.36 21.76
CA ALA A 36 0.44 19.82 22.47
C ALA A 36 1.75 19.17 21.96
N ASN A 37 1.68 17.91 21.52
CA ASN A 37 2.85 17.17 21.03
C ASN A 37 2.76 16.90 19.51
N VAL A 38 3.83 17.24 18.79
CA VAL A 38 3.92 17.02 17.33
C VAL A 38 3.78 15.54 16.95
N MET A 39 4.19 14.62 17.82
CA MET A 39 4.11 13.18 17.58
C MET A 39 2.71 12.58 17.78
N GLN A 40 1.75 13.35 18.31
CA GLN A 40 0.36 12.90 18.48
C GLN A 40 -0.50 13.13 17.23
N VAL A 41 0.02 13.84 16.21
CA VAL A 41 -0.71 14.05 14.97
C VAL A 41 -0.96 12.70 14.28
N PRO A 42 -2.21 12.37 13.91
CA PRO A 42 -2.52 11.08 13.29
C PRO A 42 -1.84 10.95 11.92
N GLY A 43 -1.22 9.80 11.68
CA GLY A 43 -0.54 9.45 10.44
C GLY A 43 -1.11 8.20 9.79
N LEU A 44 -0.91 8.06 8.47
CA LEU A 44 -1.31 6.86 7.74
C LEU A 44 -0.29 5.74 7.95
N THR A 45 -0.68 4.68 8.66
CA THR A 45 0.22 3.55 8.96
C THR A 45 0.35 2.55 7.82
N LYS A 46 -0.77 2.09 7.25
CA LYS A 46 -0.79 1.14 6.12
C LYS A 46 -2.11 1.17 5.38
N ILE A 47 -2.08 0.85 4.09
CA ILE A 47 -3.26 0.57 3.27
C ILE A 47 -3.26 -0.93 2.95
N VAL A 48 -4.34 -1.63 3.30
CA VAL A 48 -4.50 -3.06 3.00
C VAL A 48 -5.55 -3.19 1.91
N VAL A 49 -5.16 -3.73 0.75
CA VAL A 49 -6.09 -4.03 -0.35
C VAL A 49 -6.44 -5.51 -0.28
N ASN A 50 -7.73 -5.82 -0.30
CA ASN A 50 -8.24 -7.18 -0.29
C ASN A 50 -9.21 -7.38 -1.46
N MET A 51 -9.07 -8.51 -2.16
CA MET A 51 -10.00 -8.91 -3.22
C MET A 51 -10.65 -10.24 -2.81
N GLY A 52 -11.95 -10.19 -2.56
CA GLY A 52 -12.74 -11.38 -2.23
C GLY A 52 -13.14 -12.13 -3.49
N VAL A 53 -12.45 -13.22 -3.80
CA VAL A 53 -12.82 -14.14 -4.87
C VAL A 53 -13.56 -15.34 -4.27
N GLY A 54 -14.89 -15.25 -4.15
CA GLY A 54 -15.71 -16.31 -3.54
C GLY A 54 -15.77 -17.60 -4.36
N GLU A 55 -15.74 -17.48 -5.69
CA GLU A 55 -15.80 -18.62 -6.62
C GLU A 55 -14.43 -19.26 -6.92
N ALA A 56 -13.35 -18.62 -6.46
CA ALA A 56 -11.98 -19.11 -6.63
C ALA A 56 -11.71 -20.47 -5.98
N ALA A 57 -12.55 -20.91 -5.03
CA ALA A 57 -12.46 -22.26 -4.49
C ALA A 57 -12.70 -23.34 -5.57
N ARG A 58 -13.45 -23.01 -6.64
CA ARG A 58 -13.82 -23.94 -7.71
C ARG A 58 -12.94 -23.79 -8.97
N ASP A 59 -12.46 -22.59 -9.28
CA ASP A 59 -11.60 -22.35 -10.44
C ASP A 59 -10.29 -21.64 -10.05
N SER A 60 -9.18 -22.38 -10.16
CA SER A 60 -7.84 -21.87 -9.90
C SER A 60 -7.43 -20.75 -10.86
N LYS A 61 -8.03 -20.66 -12.06
CA LYS A 61 -7.72 -19.61 -13.04
C LYS A 61 -8.18 -18.22 -12.58
N LEU A 62 -9.28 -18.15 -11.81
CA LEU A 62 -9.79 -16.89 -11.26
C LEU A 62 -8.83 -16.32 -10.21
N ILE A 63 -8.16 -17.19 -9.44
CA ILE A 63 -7.13 -16.79 -8.48
C ILE A 63 -5.93 -16.19 -9.22
N ASP A 64 -5.45 -16.86 -10.27
CA ASP A 64 -4.30 -16.38 -11.05
C ASP A 64 -4.61 -15.05 -11.75
N GLY A 65 -5.84 -14.86 -12.23
CA GLY A 65 -6.32 -13.58 -12.76
C GLY A 65 -6.29 -12.47 -11.71
N ALA A 66 -6.91 -12.70 -10.54
CA ALA A 66 -6.92 -11.75 -9.44
C ALA A 66 -5.51 -11.37 -8.95
N ILE A 67 -4.58 -12.33 -8.94
CA ILE A 67 -3.17 -12.08 -8.60
C ILE A 67 -2.53 -11.14 -9.62
N ARG A 68 -2.73 -11.38 -10.92
CA ARG A 68 -2.16 -10.53 -11.99
C ARG A 68 -2.69 -9.10 -11.91
N ASP A 69 -3.99 -8.94 -11.72
CA ASP A 69 -4.63 -7.63 -11.65
C ASP A 69 -4.15 -6.84 -10.43
N LEU A 70 -4.12 -7.46 -9.25
CA LEU A 70 -3.62 -6.81 -8.04
C LEU A 70 -2.12 -6.51 -8.12
N THR A 71 -1.34 -7.37 -8.79
CA THR A 71 0.08 -7.11 -9.02
C THR A 71 0.28 -5.90 -9.93
N ALA A 72 -0.52 -5.79 -10.99
CA ALA A 72 -0.48 -4.66 -11.91
C ALA A 72 -0.90 -3.35 -11.24
N ILE A 73 -1.91 -3.38 -10.36
CA ILE A 73 -2.42 -2.19 -9.66
C ILE A 73 -1.48 -1.74 -8.54
N THR A 74 -1.06 -2.67 -7.68
CA THR A 74 -0.29 -2.33 -6.46
C THR A 74 1.22 -2.38 -6.65
N GLY A 75 1.70 -2.93 -7.77
CA GLY A 75 3.12 -3.18 -8.04
C GLY A 75 3.74 -4.24 -7.11
N GLN A 76 2.94 -4.92 -6.29
CA GLN A 76 3.39 -5.85 -5.27
C GLN A 76 2.72 -7.21 -5.46
N LYS A 77 3.44 -8.30 -5.19
CA LYS A 77 2.87 -9.64 -5.24
C LYS A 77 1.86 -9.83 -4.10
N PRO A 78 0.57 -10.07 -4.39
CA PRO A 78 -0.46 -10.27 -3.36
C PRO A 78 -0.23 -11.56 -2.56
N ALA A 79 -0.62 -11.53 -1.29
CA ALA A 79 -0.62 -12.73 -0.44
C ALA A 79 -1.94 -13.49 -0.60
N VAL A 80 -1.86 -14.77 -0.98
CA VAL A 80 -3.05 -15.64 -1.13
C VAL A 80 -3.53 -16.08 0.26
N THR A 81 -4.74 -15.68 0.64
CA THR A 81 -5.35 -16.03 1.93
C THR A 81 -6.15 -17.33 1.80
N LYS A 82 -5.91 -18.29 2.71
CA LYS A 82 -6.64 -19.56 2.77
C LYS A 82 -7.84 -19.45 3.69
N ALA A 83 -8.93 -20.16 3.37
CA ALA A 83 -10.09 -20.27 4.24
C ALA A 83 -9.72 -20.96 5.57
N ARG A 84 -10.20 -20.40 6.69
CA ARG A 84 -9.95 -20.95 8.04
C ARG A 84 -11.05 -21.89 8.54
N LYS A 85 -12.27 -21.77 8.03
CA LYS A 85 -13.44 -22.55 8.45
C LYS A 85 -14.19 -23.06 7.21
N SER A 86 -14.67 -24.29 7.30
CA SER A 86 -15.52 -24.91 6.28
C SER A 86 -16.98 -24.64 6.62
N ILE A 87 -17.70 -23.94 5.74
CA ILE A 87 -19.12 -23.61 5.90
C ILE A 87 -19.85 -24.21 4.69
N ALA A 88 -20.77 -25.14 4.95
CA ALA A 88 -21.43 -25.92 3.89
C ALA A 88 -22.31 -25.07 2.95
N GLN A 89 -22.76 -23.91 3.41
CA GLN A 89 -23.61 -23.01 2.62
C GLN A 89 -22.84 -22.21 1.56
N PHE A 90 -21.50 -22.12 1.68
CA PHE A 90 -20.63 -21.44 0.72
C PHE A 90 -19.94 -22.39 -0.25
N LYS A 91 -20.54 -23.56 -0.47
CA LYS A 91 -20.04 -24.54 -1.43
C LYS A 91 -20.23 -24.04 -2.84
#